data_AF-A0A9P4QI86-F1
#
_entry.id   AF-A0A9P4QI86-F1
#
_cell.length_a   1.000
_cell.length_b   1.000
_cell.length_c   1.000
_cell.angle_alpha   90.00
_cell.angle_beta   90.00
_cell.angle_gamma   90.00
#
_symmetry.space_group_name_H-M   'P 1'
#
loop_
_entity.id
_entity.type
_entity.pdbx_description
1 polymer ?
#
loop_
_entity_poly.entity_id
_entity_poly.type
_entity_poly.pdbx_seq_one_letter_code
_entity_poly.pdbx_strand_id
1 'polypeptide(L)'
;MLDHISAPSLYDPNKIVADIDLALELQLDDNQLYPIRSHPPDKPTKVRYTAYHSPLEQFKDFRYHPNYASIVPGGFKSLTYNHKINPDTPLCPYEASGGRCNDPNCNFQHFANMGFTDNELIRILGTEYGNHHEEIRNEFNRGLAAIVNELKASSLSRDVNAIAQRIVNFRRGFLGDPSRVLDFEWWDKKYGSKQEEEVAQ
;
A
#
# COMPACT_ATOMS: atom_id res chain seq x y z
N MET A 1 -55.77 24.89 -8.92
CA MET A 1 -55.82 24.35 -7.55
C MET A 1 -54.60 23.47 -7.41
N LEU A 2 -53.59 23.97 -6.69
CA LEU A 2 -52.29 23.33 -6.52
C LEU A 2 -52.31 22.64 -5.15
N ASP A 3 -52.45 21.33 -5.15
CA ASP A 3 -52.33 20.53 -3.93
C ASP A 3 -50.86 20.16 -3.70
N HIS A 4 -50.30 20.71 -2.63
CA HIS A 4 -48.98 20.38 -2.10
C HIS A 4 -49.02 18.96 -1.50
N ILE A 5 -48.38 17.99 -2.17
CA ILE A 5 -48.09 16.69 -1.59
C ILE A 5 -46.76 16.81 -0.82
N SER A 6 -46.85 16.90 0.50
CA SER A 6 -45.70 16.81 1.41
C SER A 6 -45.34 15.34 1.60
N ALA A 7 -44.17 14.92 1.12
CA ALA A 7 -43.64 13.60 1.43
C ALA A 7 -43.09 13.57 2.88
N PRO A 8 -43.37 12.53 3.69
CA PRO A 8 -42.78 12.41 5.02
C PRO A 8 -41.28 12.07 4.91
N SER A 9 -40.44 12.90 5.53
CA SER A 9 -39.00 12.66 5.70
C SER A 9 -38.78 11.43 6.58
N LEU A 10 -38.31 10.34 5.99
CA LEU A 10 -37.91 9.11 6.70
C LEU A 10 -36.42 9.09 7.07
N TYR A 11 -35.72 10.22 7.06
CA TYR A 11 -34.31 10.27 7.42
C TYR A 11 -34.13 10.75 8.86
N ASP A 12 -34.07 9.80 9.79
CA ASP A 12 -33.59 10.03 11.16
C ASP A 12 -32.16 9.46 11.31
N PRO A 13 -31.13 10.30 11.35
CA PRO A 13 -29.73 9.86 11.47
C PRO A 13 -29.44 9.18 12.82
N ASN A 14 -30.30 9.33 13.84
CA ASN A 14 -30.12 8.68 15.14
C ASN A 14 -30.57 7.22 15.13
N LYS A 15 -31.36 6.80 14.13
CA LYS A 15 -31.85 5.43 14.05
C LYS A 15 -30.78 4.45 13.54
N ILE A 16 -29.81 4.93 12.77
CA ILE A 16 -28.72 4.10 12.20
C ILE A 16 -27.74 3.63 13.29
N VAL A 17 -27.57 4.41 14.36
CA VAL A 17 -26.59 4.12 15.42
C VAL A 17 -27.07 2.98 16.34
N ALA A 18 -28.38 2.78 16.46
CA ALA A 18 -28.97 1.80 17.37
C ALA A 18 -28.96 0.35 16.82
N ASP A 19 -28.87 0.16 15.50
CA ASP A 19 -28.93 -1.16 14.86
C ASP A 19 -27.54 -1.75 14.54
N ILE A 20 -26.46 -1.08 14.95
CA ILE A 20 -25.12 -1.66 14.89
C ILE A 20 -24.97 -2.53 16.13
N ASP A 21 -25.14 -3.84 15.96
CA ASP A 21 -24.92 -4.89 16.96
C ASP A 21 -23.41 -4.95 17.33
N LEU A 22 -22.96 -3.89 18.00
CA LEU A 22 -21.58 -3.66 18.38
C LEU A 22 -21.32 -4.49 19.64
N ALA A 23 -20.35 -5.42 19.54
CA ALA A 23 -19.93 -6.26 20.65
C ALA A 23 -19.78 -5.44 21.93
N LEU A 24 -20.33 -5.94 23.04
CA LEU A 24 -20.44 -5.22 24.32
C LEU A 24 -19.08 -4.67 24.82
N GLU A 25 -17.98 -5.34 24.48
CA GLU A 25 -16.62 -4.92 24.84
C GLU A 25 -16.08 -3.72 24.03
N LEU A 26 -16.71 -3.36 22.91
CA LEU A 26 -16.36 -2.19 22.10
C LEU A 26 -17.18 -0.95 22.48
N GLN A 27 -18.13 -1.10 23.41
CA GLN A 27 -18.84 0.02 24.01
C GLN A 27 -17.91 0.62 25.06
N LEU A 28 -17.23 1.71 24.72
CA LEU A 28 -16.30 2.38 25.61
C LEU A 28 -17.06 2.92 26.84
N ASP A 29 -16.70 2.45 28.03
CA ASP A 29 -17.10 3.11 29.28
C ASP A 29 -16.36 4.46 29.37
N ASP A 30 -17.11 5.56 29.36
CA ASP A 30 -16.62 6.95 29.45
C ASP A 30 -15.66 7.20 30.64
N ASN A 31 -15.60 6.28 31.59
CA ASN A 31 -14.86 6.39 32.84
C ASN A 31 -13.45 5.75 32.82
N GLN A 32 -12.98 5.23 31.67
CA GLN A 32 -11.67 4.55 31.55
C GLN A 32 -10.64 5.26 30.64
N LEU A 33 -10.87 6.53 30.25
CA LEU A 33 -9.83 7.30 29.53
C LEU A 33 -8.74 7.78 30.50
N TYR A 34 -7.56 7.16 30.42
CA TYR A 34 -6.33 7.70 31.03
C TYR A 34 -5.92 9.03 30.35
N PRO A 35 -5.33 9.98 31.09
CA PRO A 35 -5.02 11.30 30.56
C PRO A 35 -3.87 11.19 29.54
N ILE A 36 -4.21 11.36 28.25
CA ILE A 36 -3.22 11.61 27.20
C ILE A 36 -2.55 12.96 27.52
N ARG A 37 -1.22 12.99 27.58
CA ARG A 37 -0.44 14.22 27.77
C ARG A 37 -0.85 15.24 26.70
N SER A 38 -1.55 16.28 27.12
CA SER A 38 -2.05 17.33 26.23
C SER A 38 -0.89 18.21 25.75
N HIS A 39 -0.58 18.17 24.45
CA HIS A 39 -0.02 19.33 23.78
C HIS A 39 -1.00 20.51 23.93
N PRO A 40 -0.50 21.77 24.00
CA PRO A 40 -1.35 22.94 24.19
C PRO A 40 -2.45 23.00 23.11
N PRO A 41 -3.66 23.48 23.44
CA PRO A 41 -4.80 23.41 22.54
C PRO A 41 -4.57 24.31 21.33
N ASP A 42 -4.19 23.71 20.21
CA ASP A 42 -4.39 24.34 18.91
C ASP A 42 -5.89 24.60 18.74
N LYS A 43 -6.22 25.80 18.27
CA LYS A 43 -7.59 26.29 18.07
C LYS A 43 -8.44 25.19 17.42
N PRO A 44 -9.70 24.95 17.86
CA PRO A 44 -10.53 23.86 17.35
C PRO A 44 -10.76 24.07 15.85
N THR A 45 -9.95 23.37 15.04
CA THR A 45 -10.14 23.27 13.61
C THR A 45 -11.39 22.43 13.40
N LYS A 46 -12.34 23.00 12.66
CA LYS A 46 -13.60 22.34 12.34
C LYS A 46 -13.27 21.03 11.59
N VAL A 47 -13.33 19.90 12.28
CA VAL A 47 -12.97 18.59 11.71
C VAL A 47 -13.98 18.27 10.63
N ARG A 48 -13.58 18.38 9.36
CA ARG A 48 -14.39 17.97 8.22
C ARG A 48 -14.14 16.49 7.99
N TYR A 49 -15.17 15.75 7.58
CA TYR A 49 -14.99 14.38 7.13
C TYR A 49 -13.97 14.36 5.98
N THR A 50 -12.88 13.63 6.20
CA THR A 50 -11.88 13.29 5.18
C THR A 50 -12.04 11.82 4.84
N ALA A 51 -11.91 11.47 3.56
CA ALA A 51 -11.88 10.06 3.17
C ALA A 51 -10.79 9.31 3.95
N TYR A 52 -11.11 8.09 4.39
CA TYR A 52 -10.15 7.26 5.10
C TYR A 52 -8.97 6.89 4.19
N HIS A 53 -7.76 7.13 4.68
CA HIS A 53 -6.53 6.66 4.06
C HIS A 53 -5.96 5.51 4.90
N SER A 54 -5.64 4.40 4.25
CA SER A 54 -5.15 3.23 4.96
C SER A 54 -3.70 3.45 5.37
N PRO A 55 -3.31 3.23 6.64
CA PRO A 55 -1.90 3.22 7.04
C PRO A 55 -1.06 2.22 6.23
N LEU A 56 -1.69 1.19 5.65
CA LEU A 56 -1.04 0.22 4.78
C LEU A 56 -0.44 0.87 3.52
N GLU A 57 -0.92 2.04 3.10
CA GLU A 57 -0.39 2.83 1.98
C GLU A 57 1.09 3.18 2.12
N GLN A 58 1.59 3.25 3.35
CA GLN A 58 2.99 3.58 3.64
C GLN A 58 3.95 2.40 3.38
N PHE A 59 3.42 1.18 3.31
CA PHE A 59 4.24 -0.01 3.09
C PHE A 59 4.52 -0.23 1.62
N LYS A 60 5.72 -0.74 1.36
CA LYS A 60 6.13 -1.15 0.01
C LYS A 60 5.11 -2.11 -0.61
N ASP A 61 4.63 -3.07 0.17
CA ASP A 61 3.74 -4.12 -0.31
C ASP A 61 2.34 -3.61 -0.70
N PHE A 62 1.98 -2.36 -0.38
CA PHE A 62 0.71 -1.76 -0.80
C PHE A 62 0.49 -1.84 -2.32
N ARG A 63 1.56 -1.92 -3.11
CA ARG A 63 1.51 -2.17 -4.56
C ARG A 63 0.75 -3.45 -4.94
N TYR A 64 0.66 -4.42 -4.05
CA TYR A 64 -0.07 -5.67 -4.27
C TYR A 64 -1.55 -5.59 -3.92
N HIS A 65 -2.02 -4.45 -3.39
CA HIS A 65 -3.42 -4.25 -3.04
C HIS A 65 -4.34 -4.39 -4.27
N PRO A 66 -5.52 -5.03 -4.15
CA PRO A 66 -6.44 -5.27 -5.27
C PRO A 66 -6.78 -4.03 -6.09
N ASN A 67 -6.96 -2.90 -5.40
CA ASN A 67 -7.39 -1.65 -6.00
C ASN A 67 -6.22 -0.66 -6.17
N TYR A 68 -4.96 -1.10 -6.06
CA TYR A 68 -3.79 -0.22 -6.08
C TYR A 68 -3.77 0.71 -7.31
N ALA A 69 -3.96 0.17 -8.51
CA ALA A 69 -3.95 0.95 -9.74
C ALA A 69 -5.08 2.01 -9.83
N SER A 70 -6.17 1.83 -9.07
CA SER A 70 -7.27 2.80 -9.00
C SER A 70 -7.09 3.85 -7.91
N ILE A 71 -6.44 3.48 -6.80
CA ILE A 71 -6.19 4.36 -5.66
C ILE A 71 -5.00 5.27 -5.94
N VAL A 72 -3.96 4.75 -6.60
CA VAL A 72 -2.70 5.44 -6.81
C VAL A 72 -2.63 6.08 -8.19
N PRO A 73 -2.59 7.42 -8.28
CA PRO A 73 -2.36 8.12 -9.55
C PRO A 73 -1.03 7.69 -10.17
N GLY A 74 -1.06 7.36 -11.46
CA GLY A 74 0.11 6.83 -12.17
C GLY A 74 0.39 5.34 -11.94
N GLY A 75 -0.45 4.67 -11.14
CA GLY A 75 -0.40 3.22 -10.91
C GLY A 75 0.95 2.74 -10.42
N PHE A 76 1.47 1.68 -11.03
CA PHE A 76 2.74 1.04 -10.64
C PHE A 76 3.98 1.88 -10.89
N LYS A 77 3.88 2.94 -11.70
CA LYS A 77 4.96 3.90 -11.98
C LYS A 77 4.87 5.19 -11.16
N SER A 78 3.96 5.24 -10.18
CA SER A 78 3.79 6.41 -9.32
C SER A 78 5.11 6.79 -8.62
N LEU A 79 5.51 8.06 -8.74
CA LEU A 79 6.67 8.59 -8.01
C LEU A 79 6.39 8.72 -6.51
N THR A 80 5.13 8.89 -6.11
CA THR A 80 4.73 9.00 -4.70
C THR A 80 4.91 7.68 -3.96
N TYR A 81 4.62 6.55 -4.61
CA TYR A 81 4.73 5.21 -4.03
C TYR A 81 5.99 4.48 -4.51
N ASN A 82 7.06 5.24 -4.76
CA ASN A 82 8.33 4.75 -5.28
C ASN A 82 9.37 4.63 -4.15
N HIS A 83 9.98 3.45 -4.03
CA HIS A 83 11.01 3.17 -3.02
C HIS A 83 12.46 3.37 -3.51
N LYS A 84 12.65 3.88 -4.73
CA LYS A 84 13.96 4.23 -5.30
C LYS A 84 14.46 5.59 -4.80
N ILE A 85 13.55 6.46 -4.38
CA ILE A 85 13.87 7.78 -3.84
C ILE A 85 14.42 7.60 -2.43
N ASN A 86 15.65 8.06 -2.20
CA ASN A 86 16.31 8.03 -0.89
C ASN A 86 16.03 9.34 -0.14
N PRO A 87 15.34 9.35 1.02
CA PRO A 87 15.13 10.57 1.78
C PRO A 87 16.43 11.21 2.30
N ASP A 88 17.49 10.42 2.51
CA ASP A 88 18.75 10.89 3.10
C ASP A 88 19.70 11.50 2.07
N THR A 89 19.39 11.39 0.78
CA THR A 89 20.22 11.97 -0.28
C THR A 89 19.54 13.22 -0.84
N PRO A 90 20.20 14.40 -0.85
CA PRO A 90 19.60 15.58 -1.44
C PRO A 90 19.45 15.48 -2.97
N LEU A 91 18.51 16.26 -3.52
CA LEU A 91 18.35 16.48 -4.96
C LEU A 91 19.56 17.20 -5.56
N CYS A 92 19.86 16.92 -6.82
CA CYS A 92 20.90 17.62 -7.57
C CYS A 92 20.56 19.11 -7.67
N PRO A 93 21.40 20.04 -7.16
CA PRO A 93 21.09 21.47 -7.17
C PRO A 93 20.88 22.03 -8.58
N TYR A 94 21.61 21.51 -9.57
CA TYR A 94 21.48 21.93 -10.97
C TYR A 94 20.13 21.53 -11.56
N GLU A 95 19.66 20.31 -11.30
CA GLU A 95 18.34 19.87 -11.76
C GLU A 95 17.21 20.55 -10.99
N ALA A 96 17.39 20.76 -9.68
CA ALA A 96 16.45 21.50 -8.86
C ALA A 96 16.27 22.96 -9.35
N SER A 97 17.31 23.53 -9.97
CA SER A 97 17.27 24.86 -10.59
C SER A 97 16.70 24.86 -12.02
N GLY A 98 16.23 23.72 -12.52
CA GLY A 98 15.68 23.57 -13.88
C GLY A 98 16.73 23.29 -14.98
N GLY A 99 17.99 23.07 -14.61
CA GLY A 99 19.05 22.66 -15.52
C GLY A 99 19.12 21.15 -15.76
N ARG A 100 20.10 20.72 -16.56
CA ARG A 100 20.49 19.31 -16.68
C ARG A 100 21.87 19.13 -16.06
N CYS A 101 22.05 18.10 -15.26
CA CYS A 101 23.37 17.74 -14.76
C CYS A 101 24.16 16.99 -15.83
N ASN A 102 25.43 17.36 -16.03
CA ASN A 102 26.33 16.71 -16.99
C ASN A 102 27.49 15.97 -16.30
N ASP A 103 27.52 15.95 -14.96
CA ASP A 103 28.56 15.28 -14.20
C ASP A 103 28.22 13.78 -14.09
N PRO A 104 29.01 12.87 -14.69
CA PRO A 104 28.76 11.43 -14.61
C PRO A 104 28.98 10.86 -13.20
N ASN A 105 29.67 11.58 -12.32
CA ASN A 105 29.97 11.17 -10.94
C ASN A 105 29.19 11.99 -9.91
N CYS A 106 28.05 12.56 -10.29
CA CYS A 106 27.21 13.33 -9.39
C CYS A 106 26.63 12.43 -8.28
N ASN A 107 26.90 12.76 -7.02
CA ASN A 107 26.44 11.98 -5.85
C ASN A 107 25.04 12.38 -5.36
N PHE A 108 24.37 13.30 -6.06
CA PHE A 108 23.03 13.77 -5.70
C PHE A 108 21.95 12.93 -6.40
N GLN A 109 20.71 13.01 -5.93
CA GLN A 109 19.59 12.38 -6.63
C GLN A 109 19.13 13.19 -7.84
N HIS A 110 18.85 12.50 -8.93
CA HIS A 110 18.42 13.07 -10.20
C HIS A 110 16.98 12.69 -10.51
N PHE A 111 16.14 13.63 -10.94
CA PHE A 111 14.73 13.37 -11.26
C PHE A 111 14.57 12.30 -12.35
N ALA A 112 15.48 12.29 -13.33
CA ALA A 112 15.49 11.29 -14.40
C ALA A 112 15.65 9.85 -13.88
N ASN A 113 16.34 9.69 -12.73
CA ASN A 113 16.61 8.39 -12.12
C ASN A 113 15.67 8.06 -10.96
N MET A 114 14.77 8.97 -10.58
CA MET A 114 13.83 8.72 -9.49
C MET A 114 12.74 7.72 -9.86
N GLY A 115 12.32 7.67 -11.11
CA GLY A 115 11.33 6.72 -11.59
C GLY A 115 11.86 5.29 -11.73
N PHE A 116 10.94 4.32 -11.68
CA PHE A 116 11.23 2.97 -12.15
C PHE A 116 11.27 2.92 -13.67
N THR A 117 12.31 2.30 -14.22
CA THR A 117 12.26 1.77 -15.57
C THR A 117 11.32 0.57 -15.63
N ASP A 118 10.84 0.24 -16.83
CA ASP A 118 9.89 -0.87 -17.05
C ASP A 118 10.44 -2.20 -16.52
N ASN A 119 11.71 -2.47 -16.81
CA ASN A 119 12.39 -3.68 -16.38
C ASN A 119 12.61 -3.72 -14.86
N GLU A 120 12.95 -2.59 -14.23
CA GLU A 120 13.07 -2.50 -12.78
C GLU A 120 11.74 -2.79 -12.10
N LEU A 121 10.65 -2.20 -12.60
CA LEU A 121 9.32 -2.40 -12.04
C LEU A 121 8.89 -3.87 -12.10
N ILE A 122 9.03 -4.50 -13.27
CA ILE A 122 8.70 -5.92 -13.46
C ILE A 122 9.55 -6.79 -12.51
N ARG A 123 10.85 -6.48 -12.39
CA ARG A 123 11.75 -7.21 -11.49
C ARG A 123 11.29 -7.09 -10.05
N ILE A 124 11.06 -5.88 -9.56
CA ILE A 124 10.60 -5.63 -8.18
C ILE A 124 9.34 -6.45 -7.90
N LEU A 125 8.32 -6.29 -8.74
CA LEU A 125 7.03 -6.97 -8.56
C LEU A 125 7.16 -8.50 -8.54
N GLY A 126 8.09 -9.05 -9.31
CA GLY A 126 8.38 -10.49 -9.38
C GLY A 126 9.33 -11.02 -8.31
N THR A 127 10.20 -10.20 -7.70
CA THR A 127 11.22 -10.67 -6.75
C THR A 127 10.86 -10.47 -5.28
N GLU A 128 9.89 -9.62 -4.95
CA GLU A 128 9.52 -9.28 -3.57
C GLU A 128 8.67 -10.35 -2.87
N TYR A 129 8.62 -11.57 -3.41
CA TYR A 129 8.03 -12.72 -2.76
C TYR A 129 8.98 -13.27 -1.69
N GLY A 130 9.12 -12.50 -0.60
CA GLY A 130 9.57 -12.91 0.74
C GLY A 130 10.85 -13.75 0.88
N ASN A 131 11.20 -14.04 2.13
CA ASN A 131 12.24 -15.01 2.49
C ASN A 131 11.58 -16.37 2.74
N HIS A 132 10.87 -16.91 1.75
CA HIS A 132 10.22 -18.20 1.85
C HIS A 132 11.21 -19.36 1.65
N HIS A 133 10.76 -20.58 1.96
CA HIS A 133 11.51 -21.79 1.65
C HIS A 133 11.85 -21.87 0.16
N GLU A 134 13.01 -22.44 -0.17
CA GLU A 134 13.53 -22.48 -1.53
C GLU A 134 12.56 -23.14 -2.52
N GLU A 135 11.84 -24.17 -2.09
CA GLU A 135 10.84 -24.87 -2.91
C GLU A 135 9.67 -23.97 -3.32
N ILE A 136 9.08 -23.25 -2.36
CA ILE A 136 7.95 -22.33 -2.63
C ILE A 136 8.42 -21.21 -3.55
N ARG A 137 9.62 -20.68 -3.30
CA ARG A 137 10.23 -19.66 -4.15
C ARG A 137 10.45 -20.16 -5.58
N ASN A 138 10.91 -21.40 -5.74
CA ASN A 138 11.12 -22.01 -7.05
C ASN A 138 9.81 -22.24 -7.80
N GLU A 139 8.75 -22.67 -7.11
CA GLU A 139 7.42 -22.79 -7.69
C GLU A 139 6.86 -21.44 -8.13
N PHE A 140 6.98 -20.41 -7.28
CA PHE A 140 6.57 -19.05 -7.61
C PHE A 140 7.33 -18.52 -8.84
N ASN A 141 8.66 -18.68 -8.86
CA ASN A 141 9.51 -18.28 -9.99
C ASN A 141 9.14 -19.00 -11.29
N ARG A 142 8.81 -20.30 -11.22
CA ARG A 142 8.33 -21.07 -12.38
C ARG A 142 7.01 -20.52 -12.92
N GLY A 143 6.07 -20.19 -12.03
CA GLY A 143 4.79 -19.58 -12.42
C GLY A 143 4.96 -18.19 -13.03
N LEU A 144 5.82 -17.36 -12.45
CA LEU A 144 6.18 -16.05 -13.00
C LEU A 144 6.80 -16.17 -14.40
N ALA A 145 7.73 -17.11 -14.60
CA ALA A 145 8.35 -17.32 -15.90
C ALA A 145 7.31 -17.70 -16.97
N ALA A 146 6.32 -18.53 -16.63
CA ALA A 146 5.22 -18.88 -17.52
C ALA A 146 4.39 -17.66 -17.91
N ILE A 147 4.01 -16.81 -16.95
CA ILE A 147 3.25 -15.57 -17.19
C ILE A 147 4.03 -14.59 -18.04
N VAL A 148 5.32 -14.40 -17.76
CA VAL A 148 6.16 -13.50 -18.55
C VAL A 148 6.27 -14.00 -20.00
N ASN A 149 6.38 -15.31 -20.21
CA ASN A 149 6.39 -15.89 -21.56
C ASN A 149 5.04 -15.74 -22.28
N GLU A 150 3.91 -15.93 -21.59
CA GLU A 150 2.55 -15.66 -22.11
C GLU A 150 2.41 -14.19 -22.53
N LEU A 151 2.83 -13.27 -21.66
CA LEU A 151 2.75 -11.83 -21.92
C LEU A 151 3.64 -11.40 -23.09
N LYS A 152 4.84 -11.98 -23.22
CA LYS A 152 5.73 -11.76 -24.38
C LYS A 152 5.10 -12.21 -25.70
N ALA A 153 4.36 -13.32 -25.69
CA ALA A 153 3.66 -13.83 -26.87
C ALA A 153 2.39 -13.02 -27.22
N SER A 154 1.84 -12.29 -26.24
CA SER A 154 0.66 -11.46 -26.41
C SER A 154 0.96 -10.07 -26.99
N SER A 155 -0.07 -9.40 -27.52
CA SER A 155 0.00 -7.99 -27.92
C SER A 155 0.21 -7.01 -26.76
N LEU A 156 0.07 -7.49 -25.51
CA LEU A 156 0.22 -6.70 -24.29
C LEU A 156 1.69 -6.54 -23.83
N SER A 157 2.64 -7.12 -24.56
CA SER A 157 4.07 -7.03 -24.27
C SER A 157 4.61 -5.58 -24.18
N ARG A 158 3.89 -4.60 -24.71
CA ARG A 158 4.24 -3.16 -24.63
C ARG A 158 3.62 -2.42 -23.45
N ASP A 159 2.57 -2.96 -22.82
CA ASP A 159 1.90 -2.28 -21.71
C ASP A 159 2.43 -2.77 -20.36
N VAL A 160 3.30 -1.96 -19.78
CA VAL A 160 3.97 -2.24 -18.50
C VAL A 160 2.99 -2.32 -17.34
N ASN A 161 1.94 -1.48 -17.35
CA ASN A 161 0.94 -1.50 -16.28
C ASN A 161 0.08 -2.77 -16.37
N ALA A 162 -0.27 -3.21 -17.57
CA ALA A 162 -0.96 -4.49 -17.77
C ALA A 162 -0.09 -5.68 -17.32
N ILE A 163 1.20 -5.67 -17.66
CA ILE A 163 2.16 -6.69 -17.21
C ILE A 163 2.26 -6.70 -15.68
N ALA A 164 2.47 -5.52 -15.07
CA ALA A 164 2.53 -5.36 -13.62
C ALA A 164 1.25 -5.89 -12.94
N GLN A 165 0.08 -5.52 -13.45
CA GLN A 165 -1.20 -5.99 -12.93
C GLN A 165 -1.33 -7.51 -13.02
N ARG A 166 -0.87 -8.13 -14.11
CA ARG A 166 -0.89 -9.60 -14.27
C ARG A 166 0.01 -10.29 -13.25
N ILE A 167 1.21 -9.74 -13.00
CA ILE A 167 2.14 -10.25 -11.97
C ILE A 167 1.52 -10.13 -10.58
N VAL A 168 0.92 -8.98 -10.24
CA VAL A 168 0.24 -8.78 -8.96
C VAL A 168 -0.95 -9.72 -8.78
N ASN A 169 -1.76 -9.94 -9.83
CA ASN A 169 -2.87 -10.88 -9.79
C ASN A 169 -2.40 -12.32 -9.54
N PHE A 170 -1.31 -12.73 -10.19
CA PHE A 170 -0.70 -14.03 -9.95
C PHE A 170 -0.21 -14.19 -8.52
N ARG A 171 0.51 -13.19 -7.98
CA ARG A 171 0.98 -13.23 -6.58
C ARG A 171 -0.19 -13.38 -5.60
N ARG A 172 -1.28 -12.65 -5.82
CA ARG A 172 -2.49 -12.77 -4.97
C ARG A 172 -3.12 -14.15 -5.07
N GLY A 173 -3.25 -14.70 -6.27
CA GLY A 173 -3.75 -16.07 -6.47
C GLY A 173 -2.83 -17.12 -5.83
N PHE A 174 -1.52 -16.90 -5.88
CA PHE A 174 -0.53 -17.78 -5.26
C PHE A 174 -0.61 -17.79 -3.73
N LEU A 175 -0.82 -16.62 -3.12
CA LEU A 175 -1.01 -16.49 -1.66
C LEU A 175 -2.38 -16.98 -1.17
N GLY A 176 -3.35 -17.16 -2.07
CA GLY A 176 -4.69 -17.63 -1.74
C GLY A 176 -5.59 -16.60 -1.03
N ASP A 177 -5.07 -15.42 -0.70
CA ASP A 177 -5.82 -14.34 -0.06
C ASP A 177 -5.64 -13.01 -0.83
N PRO A 178 -6.72 -12.45 -1.42
CA PRO A 178 -6.65 -11.21 -2.17
C PRO A 178 -6.48 -9.95 -1.30
N SER A 179 -6.74 -10.05 0.01
CA SER A 179 -6.62 -8.96 0.99
C SER A 179 -5.25 -8.94 1.69
N ARG A 180 -4.49 -10.03 1.60
CA ARG A 180 -3.15 -10.17 2.18
C ARG A 180 -2.13 -9.33 1.42
N VAL A 181 -2.02 -8.08 1.82
CA VAL A 181 -1.02 -7.13 1.31
C VAL A 181 0.34 -7.44 1.93
N LEU A 182 0.39 -7.57 3.26
CA LEU A 182 1.60 -7.84 4.02
C LEU A 182 1.76 -9.34 4.24
N ASP A 183 3.00 -9.82 4.10
CA ASP A 183 3.36 -11.18 4.46
C ASP A 183 4.08 -11.20 5.82
N PHE A 184 3.32 -11.48 6.87
CA PHE A 184 3.84 -11.56 8.24
C PHE A 184 4.28 -12.97 8.66
N GLU A 185 3.92 -14.03 7.90
CA GLU A 185 4.24 -15.43 8.29
C GLU A 185 5.76 -15.67 8.41
N TRP A 186 6.55 -14.97 7.59
CA TRP A 186 8.00 -15.01 7.72
C TRP A 186 8.51 -14.32 9.01
N TRP A 187 7.85 -13.25 9.45
CA TRP A 187 8.25 -12.51 10.65
C TRP A 187 8.02 -13.34 11.91
N ASP A 188 6.85 -13.99 12.01
CA ASP A 188 6.52 -14.90 13.13
C ASP A 188 7.49 -16.08 13.19
N LYS A 189 7.86 -16.68 12.05
CA LYS A 189 8.81 -17.79 12.04
C LYS A 189 10.25 -17.38 12.39
N LYS A 190 10.64 -16.14 12.08
CA LYS A 190 12.00 -15.62 12.33
C LYS A 190 12.19 -15.05 13.73
N TYR A 191 11.15 -14.47 14.32
CA TYR A 191 11.21 -13.77 15.60
C TYR A 191 10.30 -14.36 16.68
N GLY A 192 9.24 -15.09 16.33
CA GLY A 192 8.34 -15.75 17.27
C GLY A 192 8.97 -16.95 17.98
N SER A 193 9.94 -17.64 17.36
CA SER A 193 10.68 -18.74 18.00
C SER A 193 11.67 -18.28 19.08
N LYS A 194 11.98 -16.98 19.17
CA LYS A 194 12.91 -16.45 20.18
C LYS A 194 12.27 -16.16 21.54
N GLN A 195 10.94 -16.13 21.64
CA GLN A 195 10.28 -15.80 22.90
C GLN A 195 10.06 -17.01 23.83
N GLU A 196 10.19 -18.25 23.36
CA GLU A 196 10.00 -19.44 24.21
C GLU A 196 11.29 -19.92 24.91
N GLU A 197 12.48 -19.60 24.37
CA GLU A 197 13.76 -19.99 24.99
C GLU A 197 14.21 -19.05 26.12
N GLU A 198 13.70 -17.82 26.20
CA GLU A 198 14.11 -16.83 27.21
C GLU A 198 13.24 -16.83 28.48
N VAL A 199 12.16 -17.63 28.51
CA VAL A 199 11.26 -17.78 29.68
C VAL A 199 11.55 -19.06 30.48
N ALA A 200 12.51 -19.88 30.02
CA ALA A 200 12.93 -21.13 30.67
C ALA A 200 14.28 -21.05 31.41
N GLN A 201 14.81 -19.85 31.67
CA GLN A 201 16.00 -19.60 32.50
C GLN A 201 15.66 -18.71 33.69
#